data_AF-A0A7C5EQF1-F1
#
_entry.id   AF-A0A7C5EQF1-F1
#
_cell.length_a   1.000
_cell.length_b   1.000
_cell.length_c   1.000
_cell.angle_alpha   90.00
_cell.angle_beta   90.00
_cell.angle_gamma   90.00
#
_symmetry.space_group_name_H-M   'P 1'
#
loop_
_entity.id
_entity.type
_entity.pdbx_description
1 polymer ?
#
loop_
_entity_poly.entity_id
_entity_poly.type
_entity_poly.pdbx_seq_one_letter_code
_entity_poly.pdbx_strand_id
1 'polypeptide(L)'
;MTQSHDQPQSPPGREPELLKSMTLGIVGDLGRLFKEQGLGLRPIRILEALIFAMFVVTEAFVNAKKGLEPAREALDQFHEDMVEHIFREYVFKETKAKDLEEVESRYQELNHLINERYQEYRRLFLEDYQIRVEGFAQTLAGLYQHLFTEPLPEGEGRQSLINLFSMKMVQFWTGCTSYFQPQPA
;
A
#
# COMPACT_ATOMS: atom_id res chain seq x y z
N MET A 1 -3.50 46.28 -0.75
CA MET A 1 -3.14 45.59 0.51
C MET A 1 -3.32 44.10 0.26
N THR A 2 -2.21 43.40 0.06
CA THR A 2 -2.13 41.96 -0.21
C THR A 2 -2.37 41.22 1.11
N GLN A 3 -3.44 40.46 1.22
CA GLN A 3 -3.62 39.52 2.34
C GLN A 3 -2.99 38.19 1.94
N SER A 4 -1.83 37.92 2.52
CA SER A 4 -1.19 36.61 2.54
C SER A 4 -2.06 35.68 3.38
N HIS A 5 -2.69 34.69 2.75
CA HIS A 5 -3.27 33.56 3.47
C HIS A 5 -2.15 32.60 3.85
N ASP A 6 -1.58 32.77 5.05
CA ASP A 6 -0.84 31.72 5.73
C ASP A 6 -1.86 30.64 6.15
N GLN A 7 -2.06 29.66 5.27
CA GLN A 7 -2.71 28.41 5.63
C GLN A 7 -1.77 27.62 6.56
N PRO A 8 -2.31 26.90 7.57
CA PRO A 8 -1.49 25.99 8.36
C PRO A 8 -1.07 24.83 7.47
N GLN A 9 0.14 24.95 6.90
CA GLN A 9 0.83 23.83 6.29
C GLN A 9 1.14 22.82 7.41
N SER A 10 0.85 21.54 7.17
CA SER A 10 1.43 20.46 7.97
C SER A 10 2.92 20.73 8.10
N PRO A 11 3.52 20.66 9.31
CA PRO A 11 4.92 20.97 9.47
C PRO A 11 5.75 20.10 8.51
N PRO A 12 6.63 20.71 7.71
CA PRO A 12 7.46 19.97 6.74
C PRO A 12 8.23 18.88 7.50
N GLY A 13 8.04 17.62 7.09
CA GLY A 13 8.71 16.45 7.67
C GLY A 13 7.81 15.39 8.33
N ARG A 14 6.52 15.66 8.63
CA ARG A 14 5.62 14.63 9.24
C ARG A 14 4.90 13.73 8.23
N GLU A 15 4.78 14.14 6.98
CA GLU A 15 4.00 13.40 5.98
C GLU A 15 4.60 12.02 5.65
N PRO A 16 5.92 11.88 5.40
CA PRO A 16 6.51 10.56 5.13
C PRO A 16 6.34 9.56 6.28
N GLU A 17 6.54 10.01 7.53
CA GLU A 17 6.35 9.18 8.73
C GLU A 17 4.90 8.69 8.88
N LEU A 18 3.95 9.58 8.59
CA LEU A 18 2.54 9.26 8.61
C LEU A 18 2.18 8.25 7.51
N LEU A 19 2.64 8.46 6.27
CA LEU A 19 2.44 7.54 5.16
C LEU A 19 2.95 6.13 5.54
N LYS A 20 4.16 6.05 6.12
CA LYS A 20 4.74 4.82 6.66
C LYS A 20 3.87 4.18 7.75
N SER A 21 3.41 4.95 8.73
CA SER A 21 2.53 4.45 9.79
C SER A 21 1.22 3.89 9.22
N MET A 22 0.66 4.54 8.20
CA MET A 22 -0.57 4.12 7.54
C MET A 22 -0.38 2.83 6.75
N THR A 23 0.73 2.71 6.02
CA THR A 23 1.11 1.47 5.34
C THR A 23 1.19 0.30 6.31
N LEU A 24 1.90 0.45 7.43
CA LEU A 24 2.02 -0.61 8.43
C LEU A 24 0.67 -0.95 9.09
N GLY A 25 -0.17 0.07 9.31
CA GLY A 25 -1.55 -0.11 9.79
C GLY A 25 -2.40 -0.95 8.84
N ILE A 26 -2.34 -0.67 7.53
CA ILE A 26 -3.04 -1.44 6.49
C ILE A 26 -2.57 -2.88 6.47
N VAL A 27 -1.26 -3.14 6.56
CA VAL A 27 -0.72 -4.51 6.63
C VAL A 27 -1.27 -5.26 7.85
N GLY A 28 -1.33 -4.60 9.01
CA GLY A 28 -1.93 -5.16 10.22
C GLY A 28 -3.42 -5.50 10.06
N ASP A 29 -4.19 -4.62 9.42
CA ASP A 29 -5.60 -4.84 9.12
C ASP A 29 -5.83 -5.98 8.12
N LEU A 30 -5.00 -6.07 7.07
CA LEU A 30 -5.04 -7.18 6.11
C LEU A 30 -4.71 -8.51 6.80
N GLY A 31 -3.70 -8.54 7.66
CA GLY A 31 -3.36 -9.73 8.44
C GLY A 31 -4.52 -10.18 9.33
N ARG A 32 -5.23 -9.25 9.98
CA ARG A 32 -6.45 -9.56 10.74
C ARG A 32 -7.56 -10.10 9.86
N LEU A 33 -7.84 -9.44 8.73
CA LEU A 33 -8.85 -9.87 7.77
C LEU A 33 -8.59 -11.32 7.32
N PHE A 34 -7.38 -11.62 6.88
CA PHE A 34 -7.03 -12.97 6.42
C PHE A 34 -7.12 -14.00 7.55
N LYS A 35 -6.70 -13.64 8.77
CA LYS A 35 -6.85 -14.52 9.94
C LYS A 35 -8.32 -14.84 10.23
N GLU A 36 -9.19 -13.84 10.25
CA GLU A 36 -10.63 -14.00 10.50
C GLU A 36 -11.33 -14.85 9.44
N GLN A 37 -10.81 -14.86 8.21
CA GLN A 37 -11.31 -15.67 7.11
C GLN A 37 -10.67 -17.07 7.03
N GLY A 38 -9.93 -17.48 8.07
CA GLY A 38 -9.28 -18.81 8.12
C GLY A 38 -8.04 -18.94 7.24
N LEU A 39 -7.55 -17.85 6.66
CA LEU A 39 -6.33 -17.80 5.84
C LEU A 39 -5.07 -17.55 6.69
N GLY A 40 -5.21 -17.16 7.95
CA GLY A 40 -4.10 -16.83 8.85
C GLY A 40 -3.20 -18.01 9.27
N LEU A 41 -3.58 -19.25 8.92
CA LEU A 41 -2.72 -20.44 9.10
C LEU A 41 -1.82 -20.70 7.89
N ARG A 42 -2.03 -19.97 6.79
CA ARG A 42 -1.25 -20.11 5.56
C ARG A 42 -0.03 -19.20 5.62
N PRO A 43 1.11 -19.61 5.05
CA PRO A 43 2.24 -18.71 4.90
C PRO A 43 1.84 -17.57 3.96
N ILE A 44 1.83 -16.35 4.50
CA ILE A 44 1.55 -15.13 3.75
C ILE A 44 2.88 -14.51 3.36
N ARG A 45 3.00 -14.09 2.09
CA ARG A 45 4.14 -13.29 1.65
C ARG A 45 4.00 -11.86 2.19
N ILE A 46 4.57 -11.61 3.38
CA ILE A 46 4.49 -10.30 4.06
C ILE A 46 5.01 -9.14 3.20
N LEU A 47 6.01 -9.42 2.36
CA LEU A 47 6.53 -8.47 1.39
C LEU A 47 5.44 -7.97 0.45
N GLU A 48 4.63 -8.87 -0.11
CA GLU A 48 3.55 -8.51 -1.04
C GLU A 48 2.45 -7.69 -0.33
N ALA A 49 2.15 -7.99 0.93
CA ALA A 49 1.23 -7.18 1.73
C ALA A 49 1.75 -5.76 1.96
N LEU A 50 3.05 -5.60 2.23
CA LEU A 50 3.70 -4.29 2.38
C LEU A 50 3.64 -3.51 1.07
N ILE A 51 4.02 -4.12 -0.06
CA ILE A 51 4.00 -3.47 -1.37
C ILE A 51 2.58 -3.01 -1.72
N PHE A 52 1.58 -3.85 -1.50
CA PHE A 52 0.18 -3.49 -1.71
C PHE A 52 -0.27 -2.33 -0.81
N ALA A 53 0.07 -2.36 0.47
CA ALA A 53 -0.28 -1.29 1.40
C ALA A 53 0.40 0.04 1.03
N MET A 54 1.66 0.00 0.58
CA MET A 54 2.34 1.20 0.08
C MET A 54 1.65 1.75 -1.17
N PHE A 55 1.20 0.88 -2.08
CA PHE A 55 0.43 1.28 -3.27
C PHE A 55 -0.86 2.03 -2.87
N VAL A 56 -1.65 1.47 -1.96
CA VAL A 56 -2.92 2.09 -1.51
C VAL A 56 -2.68 3.48 -0.91
N VAL A 57 -1.66 3.61 -0.05
CA VAL A 57 -1.30 4.88 0.58
C VAL A 57 -0.82 5.89 -0.47
N THR A 58 0.01 5.47 -1.41
CA THR A 58 0.53 6.32 -2.50
C THR A 58 -0.62 6.89 -3.34
N GLU A 59 -1.51 6.03 -3.83
CA GLU A 59 -2.63 6.47 -4.68
C GLU A 59 -3.58 7.40 -3.93
N ALA A 60 -3.91 7.07 -2.68
CA ALA A 60 -4.79 7.90 -1.87
C ALA A 60 -4.15 9.26 -1.55
N PHE A 61 -2.84 9.30 -1.30
CA PHE A 61 -2.11 10.55 -1.05
C PHE A 61 -2.02 11.43 -2.30
N VAL A 62 -1.67 10.85 -3.46
CA VAL A 62 -1.69 11.54 -4.76
C VAL A 62 -3.07 12.13 -5.02
N ASN A 63 -4.13 11.37 -4.74
CA ASN A 63 -5.51 11.85 -4.91
C ASN A 63 -5.82 13.02 -3.96
N ALA A 64 -5.46 12.92 -2.68
CA ALA A 64 -5.69 13.96 -1.68
C ALA A 64 -4.92 15.26 -1.98
N LYS A 65 -3.69 15.14 -2.48
CA LYS A 65 -2.85 16.27 -2.93
C LYS A 65 -3.25 16.81 -4.30
N LYS A 66 -4.23 16.21 -4.97
CA LYS A 66 -4.75 16.61 -6.29
C LYS A 66 -3.71 16.47 -7.42
N GLY A 67 -2.83 15.49 -7.33
CA GLY A 67 -1.86 15.17 -8.37
C GLY A 67 -0.52 14.71 -7.82
N LEU A 68 0.33 14.19 -8.71
CA LEU A 68 1.64 13.66 -8.37
C LEU A 68 2.63 14.77 -8.02
N GLU A 69 2.67 15.86 -8.80
CA GLU A 69 3.59 16.98 -8.58
C GLU A 69 3.54 17.53 -7.13
N PRO A 70 2.38 17.88 -6.55
CA PRO A 70 2.32 18.35 -5.16
C PRO A 70 2.56 17.25 -4.11
N ALA A 71 2.57 15.98 -4.50
CA ALA A 71 2.82 14.84 -3.61
C ALA A 71 4.27 14.35 -3.66
N ARG A 72 5.03 14.74 -4.70
CA ARG A 72 6.28 14.09 -5.10
C ARG A 72 7.32 14.02 -4.00
N GLU A 73 7.64 15.17 -3.38
CA GLU A 73 8.69 15.23 -2.35
C GLU A 73 8.40 14.28 -1.17
N ALA A 74 7.17 14.29 -0.66
CA ALA A 74 6.78 13.42 0.44
C ALA A 74 6.73 11.94 0.04
N LEU A 75 6.35 11.64 -1.21
CA LEU A 75 6.33 10.27 -1.74
C LEU A 75 7.73 9.73 -1.97
N ASP A 76 8.65 10.53 -2.53
CA ASP A 76 10.03 10.12 -2.77
C ASP A 76 10.68 9.69 -1.43
N GLN A 77 10.55 10.52 -0.39
CA GLN A 77 11.05 10.18 0.95
C GLN A 77 10.33 8.95 1.55
N PHE A 78 9.01 8.88 1.43
CA PHE A 78 8.23 7.73 1.92
C PHE A 78 8.66 6.42 1.27
N HIS A 79 8.88 6.41 -0.05
CA HIS A 79 9.31 5.23 -0.77
C HIS A 79 10.72 4.82 -0.36
N GLU A 80 11.66 5.77 -0.26
CA GLU A 80 13.00 5.49 0.27
C GLU A 80 12.94 4.86 1.67
N ASP A 81 12.20 5.46 2.60
CA ASP A 81 12.06 5.00 3.98
C ASP A 81 11.42 3.60 4.09
N MET A 82 10.47 3.30 3.19
CA MET A 82 9.79 2.00 3.17
C MET A 82 10.64 0.93 2.51
N VAL A 83 11.32 1.23 1.41
CA VAL A 83 12.24 0.30 0.75
C VAL A 83 13.39 -0.03 1.71
N GLU A 84 13.98 0.96 2.36
CA GLU A 84 15.03 0.74 3.37
C GLU A 84 14.51 -0.12 4.53
N HIS A 85 13.32 0.17 5.04
CA HIS A 85 12.69 -0.62 6.11
C HIS A 85 12.49 -2.08 5.69
N ILE A 86 11.90 -2.32 4.52
CA ILE A 86 11.67 -3.65 3.98
C ILE A 86 12.99 -4.39 3.82
N PHE A 87 13.97 -3.72 3.22
CA PHE A 87 15.28 -4.29 2.97
C PHE A 87 15.95 -4.69 4.29
N ARG A 88 16.00 -3.81 5.29
CA ARG A 88 16.64 -4.10 6.58
C ARG A 88 15.93 -5.20 7.36
N GLU A 89 14.60 -5.17 7.42
CA GLU A 89 13.83 -6.07 8.27
C GLU A 89 13.66 -7.47 7.67
N TYR A 90 13.52 -7.58 6.35
CA TYR A 90 13.13 -8.83 5.70
C TYR A 90 14.20 -9.40 4.74
N VAL A 91 15.11 -8.57 4.22
CA VAL A 91 16.13 -9.04 3.25
C VAL A 91 17.50 -9.16 3.91
N PHE A 92 17.91 -8.14 4.66
CA PHE A 92 19.24 -8.05 5.26
C PHE A 92 19.39 -8.91 6.51
N LYS A 93 18.36 -9.03 7.37
CA LYS A 93 18.43 -9.89 8.57
C LYS A 93 18.51 -11.39 8.25
N GLU A 94 17.89 -11.82 7.16
CA GLU A 94 17.90 -13.23 6.75
C GLU A 94 19.19 -13.62 6.04
N THR A 95 19.84 -12.65 5.39
CA THR A 95 21.03 -12.87 4.59
C THR A 95 22.24 -12.39 5.41
N LYS A 96 23.08 -13.30 5.90
CA LYS A 96 24.42 -12.95 6.42
C LYS A 96 25.30 -12.45 5.26
N ALA A 97 24.89 -11.41 4.56
CA ALA A 97 25.47 -10.93 3.32
C ALA A 97 26.92 -10.50 3.61
N LYS A 98 27.86 -11.17 2.94
CA LYS A 98 29.29 -10.94 3.11
C LYS A 98 29.86 -9.99 2.04
N ASP A 99 29.02 -9.59 1.07
CA ASP A 99 29.42 -8.85 -0.12
C ASP A 99 28.48 -7.66 -0.39
N LEU A 100 29.07 -6.49 -0.65
CA LEU A 100 28.35 -5.25 -0.95
C LEU A 100 27.62 -5.32 -2.30
N GLU A 101 28.17 -6.06 -3.28
CA GLU A 101 27.52 -6.24 -4.59
C GLU A 101 26.21 -7.02 -4.47
N GLU A 102 26.18 -8.05 -3.61
CA GLU A 102 24.96 -8.83 -3.36
C GLU A 102 23.88 -7.94 -2.73
N VAL A 103 24.26 -7.11 -1.76
CA VAL A 103 23.35 -6.17 -1.07
C VAL A 103 22.74 -5.19 -2.07
N GLU A 104 23.55 -4.61 -2.96
CA GLU A 104 23.08 -3.66 -3.96
C GLU A 104 22.16 -4.33 -5.00
N SER A 105 22.52 -5.52 -5.50
CA SER A 105 21.69 -6.29 -6.43
C SER A 105 20.31 -6.59 -5.83
N ARG A 106 20.25 -7.00 -4.56
CA ARG A 106 18.98 -7.27 -3.86
C ARG A 106 18.13 -6.02 -3.66
N TYR A 107 18.78 -4.89 -3.39
CA TYR A 107 18.08 -3.61 -3.28
C TYR A 107 17.45 -3.21 -4.63
N GLN A 108 18.17 -3.41 -5.74
CA GLN A 108 17.66 -3.16 -7.09
C GLN A 108 16.50 -4.11 -7.45
N GLU A 109 16.62 -5.40 -7.12
CA GLU A 109 15.55 -6.39 -7.29
C GLU A 109 14.27 -6.00 -6.54
N LEU A 110 14.39 -5.54 -5.29
CA LEU A 110 13.26 -5.09 -4.49
C LEU A 110 12.57 -3.87 -5.11
N ASN A 111 13.33 -2.88 -5.56
CA ASN A 111 12.77 -1.70 -6.23
C ASN A 111 12.06 -2.07 -7.53
N HIS A 112 12.63 -2.99 -8.31
CA HIS A 112 12.00 -3.47 -9.53
C HIS A 112 10.67 -4.16 -9.23
N LEU A 113 10.64 -5.07 -8.26
CA LEU A 113 9.42 -5.76 -7.83
C LEU A 113 8.33 -4.78 -7.37
N ILE A 114 8.69 -3.78 -6.55
CA ILE A 114 7.75 -2.75 -6.09
C ILE A 114 7.12 -2.03 -7.29
N ASN A 115 7.93 -1.60 -8.24
CA ASN A 115 7.45 -0.89 -9.43
C ASN A 115 6.52 -1.76 -10.28
N GLU A 116 6.88 -3.02 -10.52
CA GLU A 116 6.03 -3.97 -11.27
C GLU A 116 4.67 -4.15 -10.59
N ARG A 117 4.67 -4.41 -9.27
CA ARG A 117 3.45 -4.58 -8.48
C ARG A 117 2.60 -3.32 -8.46
N TYR A 118 3.20 -2.14 -8.42
CA TYR A 118 2.47 -0.87 -8.46
C TYR A 118 1.71 -0.70 -9.77
N GLN A 119 2.34 -0.99 -10.90
CA GLN A 119 1.66 -0.90 -12.20
C GLN A 119 0.52 -1.91 -12.31
N GLU A 120 0.74 -3.12 -11.81
CA GLU A 120 -0.28 -4.16 -11.76
C GLU A 120 -1.47 -3.75 -10.88
N TYR A 121 -1.23 -3.37 -9.63
CA TYR A 121 -2.29 -2.97 -8.70
C TYR A 121 -3.01 -1.71 -9.16
N ARG A 122 -2.32 -0.73 -9.75
CA ARG A 122 -2.95 0.46 -10.33
C ARG A 122 -3.92 0.06 -11.44
N ARG A 123 -3.50 -0.82 -12.35
CA ARG A 123 -4.37 -1.30 -13.43
C ARG A 123 -5.61 -1.99 -12.88
N LEU A 124 -5.44 -2.96 -11.99
CA LEU A 124 -6.55 -3.73 -11.39
C LEU A 124 -7.50 -2.83 -10.58
N PHE A 125 -6.95 -1.88 -9.82
CA PHE A 125 -7.73 -0.92 -9.04
C PHE A 125 -8.55 -0.01 -9.94
N LEU A 126 -7.98 0.47 -11.05
CA LEU A 126 -8.72 1.30 -12.00
C LEU A 126 -9.84 0.53 -12.71
N GLU A 127 -9.60 -0.74 -13.05
CA GLU A 127 -10.62 -1.63 -13.60
C GLU A 127 -11.80 -1.78 -12.62
N ASP A 128 -11.54 -2.10 -11.35
CA ASP A 128 -12.57 -2.20 -10.31
C ASP A 128 -13.29 -0.86 -10.06
N TYR A 129 -12.54 0.25 -10.02
CA TYR A 129 -13.10 1.58 -9.78
C TYR A 129 -14.06 2.02 -10.90
N GLN A 130 -13.78 1.61 -12.14
CA GLN A 130 -14.66 1.85 -13.29
C GLN A 130 -15.87 0.91 -13.28
N ILE A 131 -15.66 -0.38 -12.95
CA ILE A 131 -16.69 -1.42 -12.90
C ILE A 131 -17.30 -1.46 -11.49
N ARG A 132 -18.09 -0.43 -11.15
CA ARG A 132 -18.70 -0.20 -9.83
C ARG A 132 -19.61 -1.33 -9.29
N VAL A 133 -19.82 -2.40 -10.05
CA VAL A 133 -20.79 -3.46 -9.76
C VAL A 133 -20.16 -4.60 -8.96
N GLU A 134 -18.85 -4.87 -9.12
CA GLU A 134 -18.20 -6.06 -8.55
C GLU A 134 -17.33 -5.76 -7.31
N GLY A 135 -17.31 -4.51 -6.85
CA GLY A 135 -16.40 -4.08 -5.79
C GLY A 135 -14.95 -4.16 -6.26
N PHE A 136 -14.03 -4.45 -5.34
CA PHE A 136 -12.59 -4.56 -5.61
C PHE A 136 -12.17 -5.99 -5.95
N ALA A 137 -12.90 -6.65 -6.84
CA ALA A 137 -12.72 -8.07 -7.14
C ALA A 137 -11.40 -8.37 -7.87
N GLN A 138 -11.03 -7.55 -8.86
CA GLN A 138 -9.80 -7.72 -9.63
C GLN A 138 -8.57 -7.41 -8.77
N THR A 139 -8.65 -6.35 -7.97
CA THR A 139 -7.62 -5.95 -7.01
C THR A 139 -7.38 -7.05 -5.98
N LEU A 140 -8.45 -7.62 -5.42
CA LEU A 140 -8.35 -8.76 -4.51
C LEU A 140 -7.70 -9.96 -5.20
N ALA A 141 -8.12 -10.29 -6.41
CA ALA A 141 -7.58 -11.44 -7.13
C ALA A 141 -6.06 -11.29 -7.38
N GLY A 142 -5.61 -10.12 -7.83
CA GLY A 142 -4.19 -9.83 -8.01
C GLY A 142 -3.41 -9.89 -6.70
N LEU A 143 -3.91 -9.24 -5.64
CA LEU A 143 -3.27 -9.32 -4.32
C LEU A 143 -3.18 -10.76 -3.83
N TYR A 144 -4.27 -11.53 -3.94
CA TYR A 144 -4.35 -12.89 -3.42
C TYR A 144 -3.36 -13.83 -4.13
N GLN A 145 -3.21 -13.70 -5.45
CA GLN A 145 -2.24 -14.49 -6.24
C GLN A 145 -0.79 -14.28 -5.79
N HIS A 146 -0.47 -13.09 -5.27
CA HIS A 146 0.86 -12.78 -4.76
C HIS A 146 1.02 -13.20 -3.30
N LEU A 147 -0.05 -13.11 -2.49
CA LEU A 147 0.00 -13.45 -1.07
C LEU A 147 0.03 -14.95 -0.79
N PHE A 148 -0.70 -15.74 -1.59
CA PHE A 148 -0.94 -17.16 -1.33
C PHE A 148 -0.53 -18.02 -2.53
N THR A 149 -0.10 -19.25 -2.25
CA THR A 149 0.23 -20.23 -3.29
C THR A 149 -1.02 -20.93 -3.82
N GLU A 150 -2.05 -21.10 -2.99
CA GLU A 150 -3.32 -21.68 -3.42
C GLU A 150 -4.15 -20.66 -4.22
N PRO A 151 -5.04 -21.12 -5.10
CA PRO A 151 -5.98 -20.22 -5.77
C PRO A 151 -6.96 -19.57 -4.78
N LEU A 152 -7.54 -18.45 -5.21
CA LEU A 152 -8.65 -17.80 -4.52
C LEU A 152 -9.81 -18.80 -4.38
N PRO A 153 -10.50 -18.85 -3.22
CA PRO A 153 -11.68 -19.70 -3.05
C PRO A 153 -12.73 -19.40 -4.13
N GLU A 154 -13.56 -20.39 -4.46
CA GLU A 154 -14.65 -20.25 -5.42
C GLU A 154 -16.01 -20.05 -4.72
N GLY A 155 -17.05 -19.69 -5.48
CA GLY A 155 -18.42 -19.59 -4.99
C GLY A 155 -18.63 -18.55 -3.88
N GLU A 156 -19.39 -18.91 -2.85
CA GLU A 156 -19.76 -18.01 -1.74
C GLU A 156 -18.54 -17.53 -0.95
N GLY A 157 -17.52 -18.37 -0.79
CA GLY A 157 -16.27 -17.99 -0.12
C GLY A 157 -15.55 -16.86 -0.85
N ARG A 158 -15.55 -16.90 -2.20
CA ARG A 158 -15.04 -15.80 -3.03
C ARG A 158 -15.80 -14.51 -2.80
N GLN A 159 -17.12 -14.57 -2.86
CA GLN A 159 -17.96 -13.37 -2.76
C GLN A 159 -17.86 -12.72 -1.38
N SER A 160 -17.82 -13.52 -0.32
CA SER A 160 -17.61 -13.04 1.05
C SER A 160 -16.28 -12.28 1.16
N LEU A 161 -15.19 -12.85 0.64
CA LEU A 161 -13.89 -12.20 0.63
C LEU A 161 -13.88 -10.89 -0.17
N ILE A 162 -14.49 -10.88 -1.36
CA ILE A 162 -14.62 -9.68 -2.19
C ILE A 162 -15.36 -8.59 -1.42
N ASN A 163 -16.48 -8.90 -0.77
CA ASN A 163 -17.27 -7.91 -0.03
C ASN A 163 -16.48 -7.31 1.13
N LEU A 164 -15.85 -8.16 1.94
CA LEU A 164 -15.06 -7.71 3.10
C LEU A 164 -13.84 -6.90 2.67
N PHE A 165 -13.12 -7.38 1.65
CA PHE A 165 -11.97 -6.67 1.10
C PHE A 165 -12.39 -5.32 0.52
N SER A 166 -13.52 -5.26 -0.19
CA SER A 166 -14.03 -4.01 -0.77
C SER A 166 -14.37 -2.99 0.32
N MET A 167 -15.02 -3.42 1.41
CA MET A 167 -15.27 -2.55 2.55
C MET A 167 -13.96 -2.03 3.16
N LYS A 168 -12.96 -2.90 3.30
CA LYS A 168 -11.63 -2.52 3.82
C LYS A 168 -10.90 -1.55 2.91
N MET A 169 -10.93 -1.76 1.60
CA MET A 169 -10.37 -0.83 0.62
C MET A 169 -11.00 0.55 0.70
N VAL A 170 -12.33 0.63 0.83
CA VAL A 170 -13.01 1.91 1.05
C VAL A 170 -12.58 2.55 2.38
N GLN A 171 -12.47 1.77 3.46
CA GLN A 171 -11.99 2.27 4.76
C GLN A 171 -10.56 2.80 4.67
N PHE A 172 -9.65 2.08 4.03
CA PHE A 172 -8.27 2.52 3.83
C PHE A 172 -8.23 3.79 2.99
N TRP A 173 -8.93 3.81 1.86
CA TRP A 173 -8.95 4.97 0.96
C TRP A 173 -9.52 6.22 1.64
N THR A 174 -10.65 6.10 2.31
CA THR A 174 -11.30 7.20 3.05
C THR A 174 -10.46 7.64 4.26
N GLY A 175 -9.85 6.70 4.99
CA GLY A 175 -8.93 7.00 6.08
C GLY A 175 -7.69 7.77 5.61
N CYS A 176 -7.08 7.35 4.50
CA CYS A 176 -5.98 8.07 3.87
C CYS A 176 -6.40 9.47 3.43
N THR A 177 -7.43 9.56 2.58
CA THR A 177 -7.84 10.85 2.01
C THR A 177 -8.32 11.85 3.07
N SER A 178 -9.04 11.42 4.11
CA SER A 178 -9.50 12.31 5.18
C SER A 178 -8.37 12.88 6.04
N TYR A 179 -7.28 12.12 6.24
CA TYR A 179 -6.14 12.60 7.01
C TYR A 179 -5.32 13.65 6.25
N PHE A 180 -5.31 13.58 4.91
CA PHE A 180 -4.54 14.48 4.05
C PHE A 180 -5.35 15.64 3.47
N GLN A 181 -6.67 15.65 3.65
CA GLN A 181 -7.49 16.79 3.29
C GLN A 181 -7.25 17.95 4.29
N PRO A 182 -7.26 19.21 3.83
CA PRO A 182 -7.24 20.34 4.73
C PRO A 182 -8.45 20.26 5.65
N GLN A 183 -8.23 20.18 6.97
CA GLN A 183 -9.33 20.25 7.92
C GLN A 183 -10.00 21.62 7.81
N PRO A 184 -11.34 21.69 7.78
CA PRO A 184 -12.03 22.98 7.84
C PRO A 184 -11.65 23.69 9.14
N ALA A 185 -11.25 24.95 9.00
CA ALA A 185 -10.87 25.84 10.10
C ALA A 185 -12.05 26.15 11.04
#